data_AF-A0A928NVI6-F1
#
_entry.id   AF-A0A928NVI6-F1
#
_cell.length_a   1.000
_cell.length_b   1.000
_cell.length_c   1.000
_cell.angle_alpha   90.00
_cell.angle_beta   90.00
_cell.angle_gamma   90.00
#
_symmetry.space_group_name_H-M   'P 1'
#
loop_
_entity.id
_entity.type
_entity.pdbx_description
1 polymer ?
#
loop_
_entity_poly.entity_id
_entity_poly.type
_entity_poly.pdbx_seq_one_letter_code
_entity_poly.pdbx_strand_id
1 'polypeptide(L)'
;MNLKKTISLLLMLILLCSSICTGCCTVDILDQTDTNEGKTSGVDTLDTIQSDTQYPEPEPFVPVTPIDIDTIGGVVIVGNINCDDQGWYIQPIQPLNINFEYFLDNPSVFPEQTRIAMFDPKLDGIEKALYIGQTITAAGTFAFYRDDFETLYFTPYTITIGKNAENSYSAPDLRPQDTPENLYDPSTPLPKYMDTMIVDGKYYYNAFMLSMEAIEFMGNDFAVFYVGFVDAFLNYQTEFPCPDEQYAEMLSTIIYYELPLYNAVAEPFEYFRHYDHEKGTVSIQYKYDKETFEKIKGQFFEAANEMLTAAKPGQTDAEMAKNIYHALSSRMTYDYSALTEFERKENYYAYLNNSGVCITFANVYNQLLTQVGIETTLAHCDSTDTIGHSWSIVTLDGQQYFCDPTYELSYDGGNGYRFFGMNYADRTADGLGSMGIRIGRYYTLLLDESNIAPESLEQ
;
A
#
# COMPACT_ATOMS: atom_id res chain seq x y z
N MET A 1 22.17 -41.61 -16.88
CA MET A 1 21.79 -42.70 -15.96
C MET A 1 21.10 -42.06 -14.77
N ASN A 2 19.82 -42.40 -14.56
CA ASN A 2 18.98 -41.95 -13.45
C ASN A 2 19.66 -42.11 -12.08
N LEU A 3 19.45 -41.15 -11.18
CA LEU A 3 18.99 -41.49 -9.84
C LEU A 3 18.11 -40.39 -9.23
N LYS A 4 16.85 -40.76 -9.03
CA LYS A 4 15.78 -40.05 -8.34
C LYS A 4 15.94 -40.16 -6.82
N LYS A 5 15.43 -39.13 -6.12
CA LYS A 5 14.87 -39.08 -4.76
C LYS A 5 15.86 -39.10 -3.58
N THR A 6 15.83 -38.04 -2.77
CA THR A 6 15.20 -38.06 -1.41
C THR A 6 14.78 -36.63 -1.03
N ILE A 7 13.63 -36.54 -0.36
CA ILE A 7 12.78 -35.39 -0.04
C ILE A 7 13.24 -34.69 1.25
N SER A 8 13.16 -33.36 1.35
CA SER A 8 12.61 -32.66 2.53
C SER A 8 12.35 -31.17 2.27
N LEU A 9 11.07 -30.83 2.15
CA LEU A 9 10.36 -29.66 2.71
C LEU A 9 11.21 -28.45 3.18
N LEU A 10 11.18 -27.33 2.44
CA LEU A 10 11.22 -25.96 2.98
C LEU A 10 10.92 -24.94 1.84
N LEU A 11 9.67 -24.47 1.77
CA LEU A 11 9.11 -23.45 0.87
C LEU A 11 7.90 -22.92 1.67
N MET A 12 7.63 -21.64 1.89
CA MET A 12 8.12 -20.36 1.42
C MET A 12 7.98 -19.41 2.63
N LEU A 13 8.93 -18.50 2.87
CA LEU A 13 8.70 -17.37 3.77
C LEU A 13 8.63 -16.12 2.90
N ILE A 14 7.42 -15.57 2.79
CA ILE A 14 7.12 -14.29 2.15
C ILE A 14 7.47 -13.18 3.14
N LEU A 15 7.96 -12.06 2.60
CA LEU A 15 8.31 -10.84 3.31
C LEU A 15 7.17 -10.33 4.21
N LEU A 16 7.32 -10.48 5.52
CA LEU A 16 6.72 -9.59 6.52
C LEU A 16 7.84 -8.80 7.19
N CYS A 17 7.93 -7.51 6.88
CA CYS A 17 8.51 -6.54 7.81
C CYS A 17 7.38 -5.99 8.68
N SER A 18 7.17 -6.63 9.82
CA SER A 18 6.62 -5.96 11.00
C SER A 18 7.31 -6.58 12.20
N SER A 19 8.18 -5.79 12.82
CA SER A 19 8.99 -6.11 13.98
C SER A 19 8.12 -6.52 15.17
N ILE A 20 8.07 -7.83 15.47
CA ILE A 20 7.64 -8.33 16.78
C ILE A 20 8.89 -8.46 17.64
N CYS A 21 9.19 -7.42 18.42
CA CYS A 21 10.12 -7.49 19.54
C CYS A 21 9.35 -7.23 20.84
N THR A 22 8.67 -8.26 21.36
CA THR A 22 8.26 -8.31 22.76
C THR A 22 8.93 -9.48 23.45
N GLY A 23 10.17 -9.25 23.91
CA GLY A 23 10.78 -10.07 24.95
C GLY A 23 10.10 -9.77 26.29
N CYS A 24 9.07 -10.54 26.63
CA CYS A 24 8.42 -10.48 27.93
C CYS A 24 9.21 -11.32 28.93
N CYS A 25 9.95 -10.66 29.83
CA CYS A 25 10.37 -11.25 31.10
C CYS A 25 9.16 -11.20 32.05
N THR A 26 8.45 -12.31 32.22
CA THR A 26 7.44 -12.44 33.28
C THR A 26 8.08 -12.96 34.57
N VAL A 27 7.97 -12.16 35.63
CA VAL A 27 8.14 -12.59 37.03
C VAL A 27 6.73 -12.82 37.60
N ASP A 28 6.32 -14.07 37.60
CA ASP A 28 5.92 -14.86 38.79
C ASP A 28 5.07 -14.23 39.94
N ILE A 29 3.92 -14.92 40.19
CA ILE A 29 3.42 -15.44 41.49
C ILE A 29 2.04 -14.90 42.02
N LEU A 30 1.16 -15.91 42.26
CA LEU A 30 -0.04 -16.07 43.14
C LEU A 30 -1.44 -15.75 42.61
N ASP A 31 -2.52 -16.41 43.03
CA ASP A 31 -2.89 -17.75 43.52
C ASP A 31 -4.39 -17.64 43.86
N GLN A 32 -5.14 -18.76 43.80
CA GLN A 32 -6.43 -19.01 44.48
C GLN A 32 -7.68 -18.21 44.04
N THR A 33 -8.90 -18.76 43.90
CA THR A 33 -9.54 -19.91 44.57
C THR A 33 -10.78 -20.40 43.81
N ASP A 34 -10.98 -21.71 43.89
CA ASP A 34 -12.19 -22.49 44.18
C ASP A 34 -13.50 -22.46 43.35
N THR A 35 -13.73 -23.67 42.86
CA THR A 35 -14.95 -24.37 42.45
C THR A 35 -16.07 -24.42 43.50
N ASN A 36 -17.33 -24.50 43.03
CA ASN A 36 -18.34 -25.34 43.67
C ASN A 36 -19.42 -25.81 42.69
N GLU A 37 -19.61 -27.12 42.61
CA GLU A 37 -20.71 -27.84 41.97
C GLU A 37 -21.95 -27.93 42.90
N GLY A 38 -23.15 -28.10 42.33
CA GLY A 38 -24.32 -28.52 43.12
C GLY A 38 -25.68 -28.53 42.40
N LYS A 39 -26.05 -29.71 41.86
CA LYS A 39 -27.39 -30.27 41.52
C LYS A 39 -28.53 -29.87 42.51
N THR A 40 -29.85 -29.87 42.25
CA THR A 40 -30.77 -30.63 41.36
C THR A 40 -32.23 -30.14 41.51
N SER A 41 -33.07 -30.50 40.52
CA SER A 41 -34.50 -30.91 40.59
C SER A 41 -35.66 -29.89 40.54
N GLY A 42 -36.66 -30.22 39.72
CA GLY A 42 -38.05 -29.73 39.84
C GLY A 42 -38.76 -29.51 38.50
N VAL A 43 -39.53 -30.50 38.03
CA VAL A 43 -40.51 -30.39 36.92
C VAL A 43 -41.91 -30.41 37.54
N ASP A 44 -42.77 -29.46 37.17
CA ASP A 44 -44.21 -29.65 36.94
C ASP A 44 -44.79 -28.38 36.28
N THR A 45 -45.04 -28.43 34.96
CA THR A 45 -46.36 -28.55 34.30
C THR A 45 -47.28 -27.33 34.48
N LEU A 46 -47.43 -26.57 33.39
CA LEU A 46 -48.40 -25.48 33.23
C LEU A 46 -49.27 -25.79 32.02
N ASP A 47 -50.58 -25.64 32.24
CA ASP A 47 -51.66 -25.88 31.31
C ASP A 47 -51.60 -25.04 30.02
N THR A 48 -52.10 -25.69 28.97
CA THR A 48 -52.42 -25.23 27.61
C THR A 48 -53.17 -23.90 27.50
N ILE A 49 -52.76 -23.08 26.53
CA ILE A 49 -53.66 -22.27 25.71
C ILE A 49 -53.29 -22.48 24.24
N GLN A 50 -54.20 -23.10 23.48
CA GLN A 50 -54.17 -23.12 22.03
C GLN A 50 -54.62 -21.76 21.50
N SER A 51 -53.83 -21.14 20.62
CA SER A 51 -54.28 -20.09 19.72
C SER A 51 -54.14 -20.56 18.27
N ASP A 52 -55.29 -20.74 17.65
CA ASP A 52 -55.50 -21.04 16.25
C ASP A 52 -54.91 -19.90 15.38
N THR A 53 -53.78 -20.15 14.74
CA THR A 53 -53.25 -19.31 13.66
C THR A 53 -52.79 -20.23 12.53
N GLN A 54 -53.60 -20.27 11.48
CA GLN A 54 -53.31 -21.02 10.27
C GLN A 54 -52.28 -20.22 9.46
N TYR A 55 -51.01 -20.63 9.54
CA TYR A 55 -49.96 -20.08 8.68
C TYR A 55 -50.13 -20.60 7.24
N PRO A 56 -49.93 -19.75 6.22
CA PRO A 56 -49.89 -20.25 4.83
C PRO A 56 -48.78 -21.30 4.71
N GLU A 57 -49.06 -22.39 3.98
CA GLU A 57 -48.02 -23.37 3.64
C GLU A 57 -46.85 -22.65 2.95
N PRO A 58 -45.60 -22.95 3.33
CA PRO A 58 -44.44 -22.40 2.64
C PRO A 58 -44.50 -22.83 1.17
N GLU A 59 -44.32 -21.84 0.29
CA GLU A 59 -44.12 -22.06 -1.15
C GLU A 59 -43.09 -23.19 -1.37
N PRO A 60 -43.33 -24.11 -2.30
CA PRO A 60 -42.42 -25.23 -2.55
C PRO A 60 -41.01 -24.72 -2.89
N PHE A 61 -40.00 -25.33 -2.26
CA PHE A 61 -38.59 -25.07 -2.54
C PHE A 61 -38.29 -25.35 -4.02
N VAL A 62 -38.16 -24.29 -4.81
CA VAL A 62 -37.60 -24.37 -6.15
C VAL A 62 -36.08 -24.40 -5.98
N PRO A 63 -35.37 -25.49 -6.35
CA PRO A 63 -33.92 -25.49 -6.31
C PRO A 63 -33.41 -24.40 -7.25
N VAL A 64 -32.83 -23.36 -6.67
CA VAL A 64 -32.26 -22.24 -7.40
C VAL A 64 -30.90 -22.68 -7.91
N THR A 65 -30.71 -22.73 -9.23
CA THR A 65 -29.43 -23.07 -9.83
C THR A 65 -28.37 -22.04 -9.41
N PRO A 66 -27.20 -22.46 -8.89
CA PRO A 66 -26.12 -21.54 -8.57
C PRO A 66 -25.68 -20.75 -9.81
N ILE A 67 -25.24 -19.51 -9.61
CA ILE A 67 -24.63 -18.68 -10.65
C ILE A 67 -23.12 -18.83 -10.60
N ASP A 68 -22.50 -19.09 -11.75
CA ASP A 68 -21.04 -19.10 -11.88
C ASP A 68 -20.50 -17.65 -12.00
N ILE A 69 -19.48 -17.32 -11.21
CA ILE A 69 -18.81 -16.04 -11.16
C ILE A 69 -17.31 -16.28 -11.37
N ASP A 70 -16.84 -16.04 -12.60
CA ASP A 70 -15.41 -16.00 -12.93
C ASP A 70 -14.90 -14.57 -12.82
N THR A 71 -13.96 -14.28 -11.94
CA THR A 71 -13.46 -12.91 -11.74
C THR A 71 -12.05 -12.85 -11.17
N ILE A 72 -11.31 -11.80 -11.53
CA ILE A 72 -10.05 -11.41 -10.89
C ILE A 72 -10.25 -10.52 -9.65
N GLY A 73 -11.51 -10.22 -9.30
CA GLY A 73 -11.90 -9.42 -8.13
C GLY A 73 -13.27 -8.79 -8.29
N GLY A 74 -13.46 -8.02 -9.38
CA GLY A 74 -14.68 -7.23 -9.59
C GLY A 74 -15.96 -8.05 -9.80
N VAL A 75 -17.02 -7.69 -9.10
CA VAL A 75 -18.30 -8.41 -9.09
C VAL A 75 -19.47 -7.47 -8.79
N VAL A 76 -20.65 -7.81 -9.30
CA VAL A 76 -21.93 -7.24 -8.86
C VAL A 76 -22.76 -8.30 -8.18
N ILE A 77 -23.14 -8.05 -6.93
CA ILE A 77 -23.92 -8.98 -6.10
C ILE A 77 -25.31 -8.39 -5.87
N VAL A 78 -26.34 -9.17 -6.21
CA VAL A 78 -27.73 -8.89 -5.83
C VAL A 78 -28.03 -9.72 -4.59
N GLY A 79 -28.45 -9.08 -3.51
CA GLY A 79 -28.56 -9.77 -2.22
C GLY A 79 -29.08 -8.92 -1.08
N ASN A 80 -28.78 -9.35 0.13
CA ASN A 80 -29.10 -8.66 1.38
C ASN A 80 -27.84 -8.55 2.22
N ILE A 81 -27.60 -7.37 2.81
CA ILE A 81 -26.55 -7.19 3.81
C ILE A 81 -27.14 -7.50 5.18
N ASN A 82 -26.43 -8.32 5.95
CA ASN A 82 -26.82 -8.76 7.29
C ASN A 82 -25.61 -8.72 8.22
N CYS A 83 -25.87 -8.82 9.53
CA CYS A 83 -24.84 -8.94 10.55
C CYS A 83 -25.31 -9.94 11.62
N ASP A 84 -24.42 -10.83 12.05
CA ASP A 84 -24.63 -11.75 13.16
C ASP A 84 -23.38 -11.84 14.05
N ASP A 85 -23.30 -12.89 14.87
CA ASP A 85 -22.17 -13.15 15.78
C ASP A 85 -20.85 -13.43 15.06
N GLN A 86 -20.89 -13.78 13.77
CA GLN A 86 -19.71 -13.96 12.92
C GLN A 86 -19.35 -12.70 12.12
N GLY A 87 -20.05 -11.59 12.34
CA GLY A 87 -19.78 -10.30 11.71
C GLY A 87 -20.69 -9.97 10.54
N TRP A 88 -20.27 -9.02 9.72
CA TRP A 88 -21.02 -8.54 8.57
C TRP A 88 -20.86 -9.48 7.37
N TYR A 89 -21.94 -9.65 6.61
CA TYR A 89 -21.91 -10.46 5.40
C TYR A 89 -22.95 -9.98 4.38
N ILE A 90 -22.69 -10.30 3.12
CA ILE A 90 -23.68 -10.23 2.06
C ILE A 90 -24.20 -11.64 1.77
N GLN A 91 -25.52 -11.75 1.72
CA GLN A 91 -26.25 -12.95 1.33
C GLN A 91 -26.78 -12.76 -0.10
N PRO A 92 -26.19 -13.41 -1.11
CA PRO A 92 -26.71 -13.39 -2.47
C PRO A 92 -28.14 -13.96 -2.54
N ILE A 93 -28.98 -13.43 -3.44
CA ILE A 93 -30.33 -13.97 -3.65
C ILE A 93 -30.35 -15.37 -4.28
N GLN A 94 -29.22 -15.82 -4.83
CA GLN A 94 -28.98 -17.17 -5.36
C GLN A 94 -27.56 -17.61 -5.00
N PRO A 95 -27.30 -18.90 -4.72
CA PRO A 95 -25.95 -19.39 -4.43
C PRO A 95 -24.96 -19.04 -5.57
N LEU A 96 -23.71 -18.73 -5.23
CA LEU A 96 -22.67 -18.38 -6.20
C LEU A 96 -21.56 -19.43 -6.22
N ASN A 97 -21.21 -19.94 -7.39
CA ASN A 97 -19.96 -20.66 -7.60
C ASN A 97 -18.91 -19.65 -8.03
N ILE A 98 -17.98 -19.32 -7.14
CA ILE A 98 -17.00 -18.27 -7.40
C ILE A 98 -15.67 -18.92 -7.78
N ASN A 99 -15.18 -18.59 -8.97
CA ASN A 99 -13.83 -18.87 -9.41
C ASN A 99 -13.04 -17.55 -9.35
N PHE A 100 -12.25 -17.39 -8.29
CA PHE A 100 -11.50 -16.17 -8.02
C PHE A 100 -10.05 -16.29 -8.49
N GLU A 101 -9.75 -15.63 -9.61
CA GLU A 101 -8.48 -15.69 -10.34
C GLU A 101 -7.47 -14.63 -9.86
N TYR A 102 -7.45 -14.34 -8.56
CA TYR A 102 -6.52 -13.36 -7.97
C TYR A 102 -5.04 -13.76 -8.18
N PHE A 103 -4.75 -15.05 -8.05
CA PHE A 103 -3.47 -15.64 -8.41
C PHE A 103 -3.66 -16.38 -9.75
N LEU A 104 -3.16 -15.79 -10.85
CA LEU A 104 -3.33 -16.33 -12.21
C LEU A 104 -2.87 -17.80 -12.36
N ASP A 105 -1.92 -18.23 -11.53
CA ASP A 105 -1.38 -19.59 -11.54
C ASP A 105 -2.10 -20.57 -10.58
N ASN A 106 -2.96 -20.07 -9.67
CA ASN A 106 -3.71 -20.88 -8.69
C ASN A 106 -5.06 -20.21 -8.34
N PRO A 107 -6.10 -20.36 -9.19
CA PRO A 107 -7.42 -19.83 -8.89
C PRO A 107 -8.04 -20.49 -7.65
N SER A 108 -8.67 -19.67 -6.80
CA SER A 108 -9.39 -20.14 -5.62
C SER A 108 -10.86 -20.37 -5.95
N VAL A 109 -11.37 -21.57 -5.67
CA VAL A 109 -12.75 -21.97 -6.02
C VAL A 109 -13.60 -22.04 -4.75
N PHE A 110 -14.69 -21.27 -4.73
CA PHE A 110 -15.68 -21.24 -3.65
C PHE A 110 -17.04 -21.69 -4.19
N PRO A 111 -17.41 -22.98 -4.03
CA PRO A 111 -18.66 -23.50 -4.56
C PRO A 111 -19.85 -23.08 -3.69
N GLU A 112 -21.02 -22.88 -4.31
CA GLU A 112 -22.34 -22.70 -3.67
C GLU A 112 -22.37 -21.68 -2.51
N GLN A 113 -21.64 -20.58 -2.63
CA GLN A 113 -21.57 -19.52 -1.62
C GLN A 113 -22.94 -18.87 -1.46
N THR A 114 -23.51 -19.01 -0.26
CA THR A 114 -24.75 -18.36 0.17
C THR A 114 -24.50 -17.24 1.18
N ARG A 115 -23.25 -17.09 1.62
CA ARG A 115 -22.77 -16.11 2.58
C ARG A 115 -21.37 -15.71 2.17
N ILE A 116 -21.12 -14.41 2.04
CA ILE A 116 -19.79 -13.88 1.74
C ILE A 116 -19.48 -12.81 2.79
N ALA A 117 -18.33 -12.94 3.44
CA ALA A 117 -17.95 -12.06 4.54
C ALA A 117 -17.77 -10.62 4.04
N MET A 118 -18.04 -9.66 4.92
CA MET A 118 -17.77 -8.24 4.69
C MET A 118 -16.98 -7.70 5.87
N PHE A 119 -16.15 -6.68 5.62
CA PHE A 119 -15.42 -6.03 6.70
C PHE A 119 -16.36 -5.29 7.65
N ASP A 120 -15.91 -5.16 8.90
CA ASP A 120 -16.59 -4.32 9.88
C ASP A 120 -16.67 -2.87 9.36
N PRO A 121 -17.77 -2.12 9.56
CA PRO A 121 -17.87 -0.71 9.20
C PRO A 121 -16.72 0.17 9.67
N LYS A 122 -16.05 -0.18 10.79
CA LYS A 122 -14.85 0.53 11.26
C LYS A 122 -13.61 0.29 10.40
N LEU A 123 -13.60 -0.78 9.61
CA LEU A 123 -12.48 -1.16 8.75
C LEU A 123 -12.66 -0.71 7.29
N ASP A 124 -13.89 -0.63 6.79
CA ASP A 124 -14.16 -0.22 5.40
C ASP A 124 -14.92 1.10 5.25
N GLY A 125 -15.33 1.74 6.36
CA GLY A 125 -16.00 3.04 6.35
C GLY A 125 -17.46 3.01 5.88
N ILE A 126 -18.05 1.83 5.63
CA ILE A 126 -19.39 1.72 5.04
C ILE A 126 -20.45 1.50 6.13
N GLU A 127 -21.42 2.43 6.21
CA GLU A 127 -22.56 2.37 7.14
C GLU A 127 -23.60 1.31 6.72
N LYS A 128 -23.23 0.04 6.84
CA LYS A 128 -24.01 -1.13 6.38
C LYS A 128 -25.37 -1.29 7.06
N ALA A 129 -25.52 -0.74 8.27
CA ALA A 129 -26.77 -0.78 9.03
C ALA A 129 -27.96 -0.16 8.26
N LEU A 130 -27.71 0.81 7.37
CA LEU A 130 -28.73 1.45 6.54
C LEU A 130 -29.41 0.49 5.53
N TYR A 131 -28.77 -0.64 5.22
CA TYR A 131 -29.22 -1.58 4.20
C TYR A 131 -29.83 -2.87 4.77
N ILE A 132 -29.83 -3.06 6.09
CA ILE A 132 -30.41 -4.24 6.73
C ILE A 132 -31.90 -4.33 6.40
N GLY A 133 -32.34 -5.53 6.00
CA GLY A 133 -33.73 -5.80 5.63
C GLY A 133 -34.14 -5.30 4.24
N GLN A 134 -33.21 -4.68 3.49
CA GLN A 134 -33.43 -4.27 2.11
C GLN A 134 -32.78 -5.26 1.14
N THR A 135 -33.44 -5.53 0.01
CA THR A 135 -32.75 -6.11 -1.15
C THR A 135 -31.92 -5.03 -1.81
N ILE A 136 -30.66 -5.33 -2.09
CA ILE A 136 -29.70 -4.41 -2.68
C ILE A 136 -29.06 -4.98 -3.96
N THR A 137 -28.47 -4.09 -4.74
CA THR A 137 -27.49 -4.40 -5.77
C THR A 137 -26.20 -3.68 -5.39
N ALA A 138 -25.15 -4.43 -5.07
CA ALA A 138 -23.84 -3.89 -4.70
C ALA A 138 -22.79 -4.25 -5.76
N ALA A 139 -22.03 -3.26 -6.21
CA ALA A 139 -20.87 -3.46 -7.07
C ALA A 139 -19.62 -3.28 -6.23
N GLY A 140 -18.67 -4.21 -6.29
CA GLY A 140 -17.46 -4.19 -5.47
C GLY A 140 -16.41 -5.20 -5.92
N THR A 141 -15.44 -5.47 -5.05
CA THR A 141 -14.42 -6.48 -5.29
C THR A 141 -14.41 -7.57 -4.24
N PHE A 142 -14.05 -8.78 -4.64
CA PHE A 142 -13.56 -9.78 -3.73
C PHE A 142 -12.12 -9.50 -3.32
N ALA A 143 -11.78 -9.87 -2.08
CA ALA A 143 -10.45 -9.79 -1.53
C ALA A 143 -10.22 -10.86 -0.47
N PHE A 144 -8.95 -11.18 -0.23
CA PHE A 144 -8.50 -11.91 0.95
C PHE A 144 -8.07 -10.93 2.03
N TYR A 145 -8.27 -11.30 3.29
CA TYR A 145 -7.74 -10.54 4.41
C TYR A 145 -6.40 -11.13 4.84
N ARG A 146 -5.40 -10.28 5.11
CA ARG A 146 -4.02 -10.61 5.53
C ARG A 146 -3.82 -12.06 6.00
N ASP A 147 -3.13 -12.85 5.19
CA ASP A 147 -2.75 -14.26 5.43
C ASP A 147 -3.91 -15.28 5.59
N ASP A 148 -5.17 -14.85 5.48
CA ASP A 148 -6.37 -15.70 5.37
C ASP A 148 -6.84 -15.81 3.92
N PHE A 149 -6.43 -16.92 3.28
CA PHE A 149 -6.84 -17.29 1.92
C PHE A 149 -8.03 -18.25 1.89
N GLU A 150 -8.59 -18.60 3.06
CA GLU A 150 -9.74 -19.50 3.16
C GLU A 150 -11.07 -18.73 3.21
N THR A 151 -11.05 -17.49 3.70
CA THR A 151 -12.23 -16.63 3.77
C THR A 151 -12.26 -15.60 2.64
N LEU A 152 -13.33 -15.64 1.83
CA LEU A 152 -13.58 -14.64 0.80
C LEU A 152 -14.33 -13.43 1.40
N TYR A 153 -13.74 -12.25 1.28
CA TYR A 153 -14.37 -10.98 1.68
C TYR A 153 -14.88 -10.22 0.45
N PHE A 154 -16.01 -9.54 0.61
CA PHE A 154 -16.56 -8.62 -0.37
C PHE A 154 -16.51 -7.18 0.16
N THR A 155 -15.85 -6.30 -0.59
CA THR A 155 -15.79 -4.86 -0.33
C THR A 155 -16.60 -4.12 -1.39
N PRO A 156 -17.77 -3.55 -1.05
CA PRO A 156 -18.57 -2.82 -2.01
C PRO A 156 -18.00 -1.44 -2.30
N TYR A 157 -17.96 -1.07 -3.59
CA TYR A 157 -17.70 0.28 -4.06
C TYR A 157 -18.99 1.12 -4.09
N THR A 158 -20.11 0.48 -4.45
CA THR A 158 -21.43 1.11 -4.45
C THR A 158 -22.45 0.12 -3.89
N ILE A 159 -23.44 0.65 -3.17
CA ILE A 159 -24.60 -0.12 -2.69
C ILE A 159 -25.85 0.66 -3.10
N THR A 160 -26.73 0.02 -3.87
CA THR A 160 -28.00 0.61 -4.27
C THR A 160 -29.16 -0.23 -3.71
N ILE A 161 -30.14 0.44 -3.10
CA ILE A 161 -31.37 -0.22 -2.65
C ILE A 161 -32.18 -0.61 -3.88
N GLY A 162 -32.65 -1.86 -3.92
CA GLY A 162 -33.40 -2.43 -5.01
C GLY A 162 -32.59 -3.38 -5.89
N LYS A 163 -33.33 -4.07 -6.76
CA LYS A 163 -32.80 -5.05 -7.70
C LYS A 163 -32.53 -4.39 -9.05
N ASN A 164 -31.37 -3.73 -9.14
CA ASN A 164 -30.91 -3.03 -10.35
C ASN A 164 -30.23 -3.95 -11.37
N ALA A 165 -29.99 -5.21 -11.00
CA ALA A 165 -29.63 -6.30 -11.90
C ALA A 165 -30.52 -7.52 -11.63
N GLU A 166 -30.79 -8.32 -12.65
CA GLU A 166 -31.64 -9.51 -12.49
C GLU A 166 -30.97 -10.59 -11.64
N ASN A 167 -29.65 -10.74 -11.74
CA ASN A 167 -28.84 -11.72 -11.03
C ASN A 167 -27.47 -11.10 -10.71
N SER A 168 -26.71 -11.73 -9.81
CA SER A 168 -25.29 -11.41 -9.62
C SER A 168 -24.50 -11.78 -10.88
N TYR A 169 -23.41 -11.06 -11.18
CA TYR A 169 -22.58 -11.30 -12.35
C TYR A 169 -21.14 -10.81 -12.16
N SER A 170 -20.21 -11.42 -12.90
CA SER A 170 -18.81 -11.00 -12.96
C SER A 170 -18.66 -9.62 -13.60
N ALA A 171 -17.85 -8.76 -12.99
CA ALA A 171 -17.55 -7.43 -13.50
C ALA A 171 -16.02 -7.18 -13.42
N PRO A 172 -15.21 -7.83 -14.26
CA PRO A 172 -13.74 -7.82 -14.13
C PRO A 172 -13.11 -6.43 -14.30
N ASP A 173 -13.77 -5.56 -15.07
CA ASP A 173 -13.35 -4.17 -15.29
C ASP A 173 -13.86 -3.23 -14.20
N LEU A 174 -14.61 -3.73 -13.21
CA LEU A 174 -15.08 -2.91 -12.12
C LEU A 174 -13.88 -2.45 -11.29
N ARG A 175 -13.87 -1.14 -11.04
CA ARG A 175 -12.91 -0.44 -10.19
C ARG A 175 -13.73 0.29 -9.11
N PRO A 176 -13.12 0.62 -7.95
CA PRO A 176 -13.75 1.55 -7.04
C PRO A 176 -14.16 2.78 -7.84
N GLN A 177 -15.38 3.28 -7.64
CA GLN A 177 -15.72 4.58 -8.19
C GLN A 177 -14.68 5.56 -7.65
N ASP A 178 -14.09 6.36 -8.54
CA ASP A 178 -13.08 7.35 -8.21
C ASP A 178 -13.52 8.12 -6.95
N THR A 179 -12.90 7.82 -5.81
CA THR A 179 -12.79 8.78 -4.73
C THR A 179 -11.67 9.73 -5.13
N PRO A 180 -11.83 11.05 -4.95
CA PRO A 180 -12.94 11.97 -5.17
C PRO A 180 -12.82 12.70 -6.54
N GLU A 181 -13.66 13.72 -6.79
CA GLU A 181 -13.33 14.83 -7.71
C GLU A 181 -11.82 15.11 -7.63
N ASN A 182 -11.13 15.20 -8.77
CA ASN A 182 -9.69 15.44 -8.88
C ASN A 182 -9.18 16.29 -7.69
N LEU A 183 -8.61 15.64 -6.67
CA LEU A 183 -8.24 16.28 -5.40
C LEU A 183 -7.18 17.35 -5.60
N TYR A 184 -6.48 17.23 -6.72
CA TYR A 184 -5.55 18.21 -7.21
C TYR A 184 -6.20 19.13 -8.26
N ASP A 185 -6.31 20.40 -7.89
CA ASP A 185 -6.58 21.50 -8.79
C ASP A 185 -5.24 22.20 -9.14
N PRO A 186 -4.74 22.07 -10.39
CA PRO A 186 -3.50 22.73 -10.81
C PRO A 186 -3.62 24.26 -10.85
N SER A 187 -4.83 24.83 -10.79
CA SER A 187 -5.04 26.28 -10.68
C SER A 187 -4.88 26.80 -9.25
N THR A 188 -4.94 25.91 -8.25
CA THR A 188 -4.73 26.24 -6.84
C THR A 188 -3.24 26.19 -6.51
N PRO A 189 -2.62 27.30 -6.06
CA PRO A 189 -1.20 27.33 -5.74
C PRO A 189 -0.86 26.39 -4.57
N LEU A 190 0.22 25.62 -4.73
CA LEU A 190 0.78 24.82 -3.65
C LEU A 190 1.49 25.71 -2.61
N PRO A 191 1.67 25.23 -1.36
CA PRO A 191 2.44 25.94 -0.34
C PRO A 191 3.85 26.30 -0.82
N LYS A 192 4.23 27.57 -0.68
CA LYS A 192 5.55 28.08 -1.07
C LYS A 192 6.74 27.33 -0.44
N TYR A 193 6.55 26.74 0.74
CA TYR A 193 7.58 25.93 1.39
C TYR A 193 7.98 24.69 0.59
N MET A 194 7.17 24.27 -0.38
CA MET A 194 7.45 23.14 -1.27
C MET A 194 8.24 23.53 -2.52
N ASP A 195 8.49 24.82 -2.75
CA ASP A 195 9.29 25.26 -3.90
C ASP A 195 10.69 24.62 -3.85
N THR A 196 11.25 24.33 -5.02
CA THR A 196 12.64 23.89 -5.14
C THR A 196 13.59 24.86 -4.44
N MET A 197 14.39 24.33 -3.51
CA MET A 197 15.29 25.15 -2.71
C MET A 197 16.63 25.37 -3.44
N ILE A 198 16.83 26.60 -3.95
CA ILE A 198 18.08 27.00 -4.60
C ILE A 198 18.72 28.15 -3.82
N VAL A 199 19.95 27.94 -3.33
CA VAL A 199 20.74 28.97 -2.64
C VAL A 199 22.08 29.10 -3.34
N ASP A 200 22.43 30.32 -3.75
CA ASP A 200 23.68 30.63 -4.46
C ASP A 200 23.96 29.72 -5.68
N GLY A 201 22.91 29.39 -6.44
CA GLY A 201 22.99 28.55 -7.63
C GLY A 201 23.20 27.06 -7.37
N LYS A 202 22.90 26.58 -6.15
CA LYS A 202 22.97 25.17 -5.77
C LYS A 202 21.63 24.69 -5.23
N TYR A 203 21.25 23.47 -5.61
CA TYR A 203 20.09 22.79 -5.03
C TYR A 203 20.38 22.35 -3.60
N TYR A 204 19.36 22.44 -2.76
CA TYR A 204 19.37 21.96 -1.38
C TYR A 204 18.15 21.08 -1.14
N TYR A 205 18.31 20.07 -0.30
CA TYR A 205 17.24 19.18 0.12
C TYR A 205 16.20 19.97 0.91
N ASN A 206 14.96 19.89 0.46
CA ASN A 206 13.79 20.49 1.05
C ASN A 206 12.86 19.38 1.55
N ALA A 207 12.80 19.21 2.87
CA ALA A 207 11.96 18.21 3.53
C ALA A 207 10.45 18.47 3.39
N PHE A 208 10.05 19.66 2.93
CA PHE A 208 8.65 20.00 2.70
C PHE A 208 8.16 19.61 1.32
N MET A 209 9.03 19.17 0.40
CA MET A 209 8.61 18.76 -0.94
C MET A 209 7.81 17.47 -0.91
N LEU A 210 6.74 17.46 -1.70
CA LEU A 210 6.06 16.25 -2.16
C LEU A 210 6.31 16.13 -3.66
N SER A 211 6.44 14.89 -4.13
CA SER A 211 6.38 14.62 -5.56
C SER A 211 5.01 14.98 -6.16
N MET A 212 4.98 15.27 -7.46
CA MET A 212 3.71 15.52 -8.16
C MET A 212 2.75 14.34 -8.07
N GLU A 213 3.25 13.11 -8.14
CA GLU A 213 2.42 11.91 -7.97
C GLU A 213 1.71 11.86 -6.61
N ALA A 214 2.38 12.29 -5.53
CA ALA A 214 1.77 12.38 -4.20
C ALA A 214 0.73 13.51 -4.14
N ILE A 215 1.00 14.64 -4.79
CA ILE A 215 0.10 15.80 -4.84
C ILE A 215 -1.16 15.46 -5.66
N GLU A 216 -1.02 14.81 -6.81
CA GLU A 216 -2.13 14.35 -7.64
C GLU A 216 -3.01 13.33 -6.90
N PHE A 217 -2.38 12.44 -6.12
CA PHE A 217 -3.08 11.42 -5.35
C PHE A 217 -3.79 12.00 -4.11
N MET A 218 -3.14 12.89 -3.36
CA MET A 218 -3.65 13.37 -2.07
C MET A 218 -4.34 14.74 -2.12
N GLY A 219 -4.07 15.55 -3.14
CA GLY A 219 -4.65 16.88 -3.35
C GLY A 219 -3.93 18.07 -2.72
N ASN A 220 -4.40 19.28 -3.07
CA ASN A 220 -3.81 20.54 -2.60
C ASN A 220 -3.92 20.72 -1.07
N ASP A 221 -5.04 20.31 -0.46
CA ASP A 221 -5.26 20.46 0.98
C ASP A 221 -4.35 19.54 1.79
N PHE A 222 -4.06 18.33 1.29
CA PHE A 222 -3.06 17.46 1.89
C PHE A 222 -1.68 18.10 1.85
N ALA A 223 -1.30 18.77 0.75
CA ALA A 223 -0.02 19.45 0.67
C ALA A 223 0.14 20.53 1.77
N VAL A 224 -0.94 21.25 2.11
CA VAL A 224 -0.97 22.19 3.24
C VAL A 224 -0.79 21.48 4.57
N PHE A 225 -1.51 20.38 4.80
CA PHE A 225 -1.37 19.54 6.00
C PHE A 225 0.05 19.00 6.14
N TYR A 226 0.62 18.44 5.06
CA TYR A 226 1.96 17.86 5.03
C TYR A 226 3.02 18.88 5.43
N VAL A 227 2.97 20.10 4.91
CA VAL A 227 3.90 21.16 5.31
C VAL A 227 3.83 21.45 6.81
N GLY A 228 2.62 21.50 7.36
CA GLY A 228 2.43 21.69 8.80
C GLY A 228 2.95 20.50 9.63
N PHE A 229 2.70 19.28 9.18
CA PHE A 229 3.22 18.06 9.82
C PHE A 229 4.74 18.02 9.81
N VAL A 230 5.37 18.32 8.66
CA VAL A 230 6.83 18.39 8.53
C VAL A 230 7.39 19.50 9.41
N ASP A 231 6.76 20.68 9.48
CA ASP A 231 7.22 21.76 10.36
C ASP A 231 7.17 21.35 11.84
N ALA A 232 6.06 20.73 12.28
CA ALA A 232 5.93 20.19 13.62
C ALA A 232 7.02 19.14 13.91
N PHE A 233 7.24 18.21 12.98
CA PHE A 233 8.28 17.18 13.06
C PHE A 233 9.68 17.79 13.18
N LEU A 234 10.04 18.74 12.31
CA LEU A 234 11.36 19.37 12.27
C LEU A 234 11.62 20.24 13.50
N ASN A 235 10.57 20.76 14.15
CA ASN A 235 10.63 21.54 15.39
C ASN A 235 10.55 20.69 16.67
N TYR A 236 10.54 19.36 16.55
CA TYR A 236 10.52 18.43 17.67
C TYR A 236 9.21 18.44 18.48
N GLN A 237 8.08 18.66 17.81
CA GLN A 237 6.75 18.57 18.42
C GLN A 237 6.27 17.11 18.45
N THR A 238 5.50 16.74 19.47
CA THR A 238 5.04 15.35 19.66
C THR A 238 3.60 15.09 19.25
N GLU A 239 2.86 16.14 18.88
CA GLU A 239 1.46 16.08 18.47
C GLU A 239 1.19 17.18 17.45
N PHE A 240 0.35 16.89 16.44
CA PHE A 240 -0.02 17.84 15.40
C PHE A 240 -1.49 17.63 14.98
N PRO A 241 -2.28 18.70 14.74
CA PRO A 241 -3.67 18.57 14.25
C PRO A 241 -3.76 17.86 12.90
N CYS A 242 -4.66 16.91 12.77
CA CYS A 242 -4.94 16.17 11.55
C CYS A 242 -6.43 16.34 11.21
N PRO A 243 -6.77 17.27 10.29
CA PRO A 243 -8.16 17.66 10.04
C PRO A 243 -8.95 16.60 9.25
N ASP A 244 -8.27 15.70 8.56
CA ASP A 244 -8.85 14.59 7.81
C ASP A 244 -8.17 13.29 8.24
N GLU A 245 -8.98 12.28 8.57
CA GLU A 245 -8.53 10.97 9.01
C GLU A 245 -7.80 10.21 7.90
N GLN A 246 -8.19 10.40 6.63
CA GLN A 246 -7.53 9.79 5.47
C GLN A 246 -6.07 10.24 5.36
N TYR A 247 -5.74 11.46 5.83
CA TYR A 247 -4.36 11.93 5.84
C TYR A 247 -3.53 11.10 6.81
N ALA A 248 -4.08 10.75 7.97
CA ALA A 248 -3.41 9.90 8.95
C ALA A 248 -3.27 8.46 8.44
N GLU A 249 -4.28 7.91 7.76
CA GLU A 249 -4.22 6.58 7.15
C GLU A 249 -3.07 6.46 6.13
N MET A 250 -2.93 7.47 5.27
CA MET A 250 -1.90 7.50 4.22
C MET A 250 -0.52 7.96 4.71
N LEU A 251 -0.40 8.48 5.92
CA LEU A 251 0.82 9.15 6.39
C LEU A 251 2.04 8.22 6.43
N SER A 252 1.84 6.93 6.76
CA SER A 252 2.93 5.95 6.78
C SER A 252 3.55 5.77 5.38
N THR A 253 2.72 5.65 4.35
CA THR A 253 3.11 5.55 2.94
C THR A 253 3.76 6.84 2.46
N ILE A 254 3.17 8.00 2.77
CA ILE A 254 3.73 9.31 2.41
C ILE A 254 5.10 9.51 3.05
N ILE A 255 5.25 9.22 4.36
CA ILE A 255 6.53 9.31 5.07
C ILE A 255 7.58 8.43 4.41
N TYR A 256 7.23 7.19 4.05
CA TYR A 256 8.16 6.27 3.43
C TYR A 256 8.75 6.84 2.13
N TYR A 257 7.91 7.35 1.24
CA TYR A 257 8.34 7.84 -0.08
C TYR A 257 8.86 9.28 -0.09
N GLU A 258 8.36 10.16 0.78
CA GLU A 258 8.60 11.61 0.68
C GLU A 258 9.44 12.15 1.85
N LEU A 259 9.47 11.48 3.02
CA LEU A 259 10.16 11.96 4.22
C LEU A 259 11.05 10.89 4.91
N PRO A 260 12.12 10.39 4.28
CA PRO A 260 12.98 9.36 4.88
C PRO A 260 13.60 9.74 6.21
N LEU A 261 13.89 11.04 6.42
CA LEU A 261 14.46 11.54 7.66
C LEU A 261 13.59 11.13 8.86
N TYR A 262 12.27 11.10 8.72
CA TYR A 262 11.36 10.64 9.78
C TYR A 262 11.75 9.23 10.26
N ASN A 263 11.93 8.28 9.34
CA ASN A 263 12.27 6.90 9.68
C ASN A 263 13.65 6.76 10.34
N ALA A 264 14.55 7.73 10.15
CA ALA A 264 15.86 7.74 10.80
C ALA A 264 15.79 8.13 12.29
N VAL A 265 14.78 8.91 12.70
CA VAL A 265 14.78 9.58 14.03
C VAL A 265 13.48 9.44 14.82
N ALA A 266 12.41 8.94 14.21
CA ALA A 266 11.13 8.67 14.83
C ALA A 266 10.74 7.19 14.65
N GLU A 267 9.90 6.70 15.57
CA GLU A 267 9.25 5.40 15.46
C GLU A 267 8.36 5.34 14.23
N PRO A 268 8.23 4.17 13.58
CA PRO A 268 7.35 4.01 12.42
C PRO A 268 5.94 4.55 12.70
N PHE A 269 5.42 5.35 11.78
CA PHE A 269 4.08 5.86 11.91
C PHE A 269 3.07 4.74 11.66
N GLU A 270 2.27 4.46 12.68
CA GLU A 270 1.19 3.46 12.65
C GLU A 270 -0.12 4.17 12.97
N TYR A 271 -1.04 4.24 12.01
CA TYR A 271 -2.31 4.97 12.13
C TYR A 271 -3.07 4.63 13.43
N PHE A 272 -3.31 3.34 13.71
CA PHE A 272 -4.04 2.90 14.91
C PHE A 272 -3.38 3.26 16.25
N ARG A 273 -2.08 3.56 16.24
CA ARG A 273 -1.31 3.91 17.44
C ARG A 273 -1.12 5.42 17.57
N HIS A 274 -1.08 6.12 16.45
CA HIS A 274 -0.63 7.51 16.41
C HIS A 274 -1.74 8.51 16.11
N TYR A 275 -2.88 8.09 15.56
CA TYR A 275 -4.05 8.94 15.36
C TYR A 275 -4.99 8.89 16.56
N ASP A 276 -5.34 10.06 17.10
CA ASP A 276 -6.30 10.23 18.19
C ASP A 276 -7.64 10.72 17.60
N HIS A 277 -8.61 9.81 17.46
CA HIS A 277 -9.92 10.12 16.89
C HIS A 277 -10.71 11.16 17.69
N GLU A 278 -10.52 11.23 19.02
CA GLU A 278 -11.24 12.18 19.85
C GLU A 278 -10.71 13.61 19.66
N LYS A 279 -9.40 13.75 19.46
CA LYS A 279 -8.75 15.05 19.28
C LYS A 279 -8.59 15.46 17.82
N GLY A 280 -8.65 14.52 16.87
CA GLY A 280 -8.25 14.76 15.49
C GLY A 280 -6.78 15.17 15.40
N THR A 281 -5.90 14.42 16.06
CA THR A 281 -4.45 14.70 16.08
C THR A 281 -3.64 13.47 15.71
N VAL A 282 -2.45 13.69 15.13
CA VAL A 282 -1.42 12.67 14.99
C VAL A 282 -0.31 12.91 16.00
N SER A 283 0.24 11.84 16.55
CA SER A 283 1.38 11.88 17.48
C SER A 283 2.69 11.44 16.83
N ILE A 284 3.79 12.05 17.25
CA ILE A 284 5.15 11.72 16.79
C ILE A 284 5.94 11.18 17.97
N GLN A 285 6.49 9.97 17.83
CA GLN A 285 7.32 9.33 18.84
C GLN A 285 8.77 9.33 18.37
N TYR A 286 9.62 10.18 18.96
CA TYR A 286 11.04 10.25 18.60
C TYR A 286 11.84 9.11 19.26
N LYS A 287 12.76 8.52 18.49
CA LYS A 287 13.69 7.46 18.93
C LYS A 287 14.78 7.98 19.87
N TYR A 288 15.10 9.27 19.75
CA TYR A 288 16.23 9.90 20.41
C TYR A 288 15.79 11.14 21.17
N ASP A 289 16.71 11.80 21.86
CA ASP A 289 16.49 13.14 22.41
C ASP A 289 16.67 14.23 21.34
N LYS A 290 16.29 15.46 21.67
CA LYS A 290 16.34 16.60 20.74
C LYS A 290 17.76 16.87 20.22
N GLU A 291 18.79 16.70 21.04
CA GLU A 291 20.18 16.94 20.63
C GLU A 291 20.63 15.91 19.58
N THR A 292 20.35 14.63 19.83
CA THR A 292 20.67 13.53 18.90
C THR A 292 19.84 13.62 17.63
N PHE A 293 18.56 14.00 17.72
CA PHE A 293 17.71 14.31 16.58
C PHE A 293 18.31 15.39 15.68
N GLU A 294 18.71 16.54 16.25
CA GLU A 294 19.31 17.64 15.49
C GLU A 294 20.61 17.20 14.80
N LYS A 295 21.41 16.35 15.46
CA LYS A 295 22.63 15.79 14.88
C LYS A 295 22.33 14.89 13.68
N ILE A 296 21.42 13.92 13.82
CA ILE A 296 21.08 12.99 12.72
C ILE A 296 20.42 13.75 11.56
N LYS A 297 19.53 14.70 11.85
CA LYS A 297 18.95 15.61 10.85
C LYS A 297 20.03 16.36 10.07
N GLY A 298 21.02 16.91 10.77
CA GLY A 298 22.15 17.59 10.13
C GLY A 298 22.95 16.68 9.20
N GLN A 299 23.28 15.47 9.66
CA GLN A 299 24.00 14.47 8.86
C GLN A 299 23.21 14.04 7.62
N PHE A 300 21.91 13.84 7.78
CA PHE A 300 21.02 13.49 6.67
C PHE A 300 20.97 14.60 5.62
N PHE A 301 20.75 15.86 6.03
CA PHE A 301 20.72 16.97 5.09
C PHE A 301 22.08 17.21 4.43
N GLU A 302 23.18 17.07 5.16
CA GLU A 302 24.53 17.17 4.57
C GLU A 302 24.72 16.13 3.46
N ALA A 303 24.39 14.86 3.71
CA ALA A 303 24.53 13.79 2.73
C ALA A 303 23.61 13.99 1.50
N ALA A 304 22.35 14.36 1.72
CA ALA A 304 21.41 14.65 0.64
C ALA A 304 21.88 15.84 -0.22
N ASN A 305 22.34 16.92 0.43
CA ASN A 305 22.88 18.08 -0.27
C ASN A 305 24.15 17.75 -1.06
N GLU A 306 25.01 16.87 -0.54
CA GLU A 306 26.20 16.41 -1.26
C GLU A 306 25.83 15.71 -2.59
N MET A 307 24.81 14.85 -2.59
CA MET A 307 24.27 14.24 -3.81
C MET A 307 23.70 15.28 -4.79
N LEU A 308 22.95 16.27 -4.28
CA LEU A 308 22.35 17.32 -5.10
C LEU A 308 23.35 18.26 -5.75
N THR A 309 24.61 18.34 -5.28
CA THR A 309 25.66 19.12 -5.96
C THR A 309 25.96 18.67 -7.39
N ALA A 310 25.55 17.44 -7.74
CA ALA A 310 25.68 16.90 -9.09
C ALA A 310 24.77 17.62 -10.11
N ALA A 311 23.64 18.17 -9.67
CA ALA A 311 22.75 18.97 -10.49
C ALA A 311 23.01 20.48 -10.32
N LYS A 312 22.79 21.24 -11.39
CA LYS A 312 22.98 22.69 -11.44
C LYS A 312 21.82 23.36 -12.17
N PRO A 313 21.32 24.49 -11.65
CA PRO A 313 20.30 25.27 -12.36
C PRO A 313 20.76 25.62 -13.77
N GLY A 314 19.85 25.46 -14.74
CA GLY A 314 20.11 25.73 -16.16
C GLY A 314 20.62 24.52 -16.96
N GLN A 315 20.85 23.37 -16.33
CA GLN A 315 20.98 22.09 -17.03
C GLN A 315 19.61 21.62 -17.53
N THR A 316 19.62 20.78 -18.58
CA THR A 316 18.43 20.05 -19.01
C THR A 316 18.01 19.00 -17.98
N ASP A 317 16.74 18.59 -17.99
CA ASP A 317 16.25 17.54 -17.08
C ASP A 317 17.05 16.24 -17.25
N ALA A 318 17.37 15.86 -18.49
CA ALA A 318 18.17 14.68 -18.78
C ALA A 318 19.59 14.79 -18.20
N GLU A 319 20.25 15.94 -18.29
CA GLU A 319 21.57 16.15 -17.68
C GLU A 319 21.51 16.10 -16.15
N MET A 320 20.53 16.77 -15.53
CA MET A 320 20.35 16.73 -14.08
C MET A 320 20.08 15.31 -13.59
N ALA A 321 19.17 14.60 -14.25
CA ALA A 321 18.83 13.22 -13.92
C ALA A 321 20.04 12.30 -14.05
N LYS A 322 20.79 12.38 -15.16
CA LYS A 322 22.00 11.59 -15.39
C LYS A 322 23.08 11.86 -14.34
N ASN A 323 23.30 13.11 -13.97
CA ASN A 323 24.30 13.48 -12.97
C ASN A 323 23.93 12.98 -11.56
N ILE A 324 22.66 13.13 -11.15
CA ILE A 324 22.16 12.63 -9.86
C ILE A 324 22.21 11.09 -9.82
N TYR A 325 21.80 10.43 -10.91
CA TYR A 325 21.86 8.99 -11.05
C TYR A 325 23.27 8.45 -10.79
N HIS A 326 24.27 9.07 -11.41
CA HIS A 326 25.68 8.71 -11.20
C HIS A 326 26.17 9.02 -9.79
N ALA A 327 25.82 10.19 -9.24
CA ALA A 327 26.22 10.59 -7.88
C ALA A 327 25.65 9.65 -6.80
N LEU A 328 24.46 9.08 -7.02
CA LEU A 328 23.88 8.07 -6.17
C LEU A 328 24.53 6.70 -6.39
N SER A 329 24.51 6.19 -7.63
CA SER A 329 24.92 4.81 -7.93
C SER A 329 26.38 4.55 -7.60
N SER A 330 27.28 5.52 -7.80
CA SER A 330 28.72 5.40 -7.49
C SER A 330 29.05 5.48 -5.99
N ARG A 331 28.14 6.01 -5.17
CA ARG A 331 28.34 6.15 -3.72
C ARG A 331 27.79 4.97 -2.93
N MET A 332 26.79 4.29 -3.46
CA MET A 332 26.03 3.25 -2.77
C MET A 332 26.70 1.86 -2.78
N THR A 333 26.39 1.05 -1.77
CA THR A 333 26.70 -0.38 -1.68
C THR A 333 25.41 -1.19 -1.58
N TYR A 334 25.31 -2.29 -2.33
CA TYR A 334 24.14 -3.17 -2.25
C TYR A 334 24.19 -4.08 -1.02
N ASP A 335 23.18 -4.01 -0.16
CA ASP A 335 23.07 -4.85 1.04
C ASP A 335 22.31 -6.15 0.73
N TYR A 336 23.04 -7.19 0.33
CA TYR A 336 22.47 -8.51 0.10
C TYR A 336 21.91 -9.16 1.37
N SER A 337 22.41 -8.80 2.56
CA SER A 337 21.94 -9.39 3.82
C SER A 337 20.58 -8.85 4.25
N ALA A 338 20.28 -7.60 3.89
CA ALA A 338 18.96 -6.97 4.09
C ALA A 338 17.82 -7.74 3.40
N LEU A 339 18.12 -8.49 2.32
CA LEU A 339 17.14 -9.31 1.61
C LEU A 339 16.68 -10.54 2.41
N THR A 340 17.52 -11.05 3.32
CA THR A 340 17.19 -12.21 4.16
C THR A 340 16.83 -11.82 5.58
N GLU A 341 17.43 -10.75 6.10
CA GLU A 341 17.20 -10.27 7.47
C GLU A 341 16.00 -9.33 7.55
N PHE A 342 15.57 -8.77 6.41
CA PHE A 342 14.44 -7.85 6.32
C PHE A 342 14.60 -6.58 7.17
N GLU A 343 15.85 -6.16 7.36
CA GLU A 343 16.26 -4.93 8.04
C GLU A 343 17.16 -4.10 7.11
N ARG A 344 17.36 -2.81 7.42
CA ARG A 344 18.32 -1.93 6.72
C ARG A 344 17.96 -1.64 5.25
N LYS A 345 16.66 -1.51 4.97
CA LYS A 345 16.14 -1.22 3.62
C LYS A 345 15.40 0.11 3.52
N GLU A 346 15.22 0.80 4.65
CA GLU A 346 14.60 2.11 4.72
C GLU A 346 15.44 3.15 3.95
N ASN A 347 14.75 4.08 3.30
CA ASN A 347 15.37 5.05 2.38
C ASN A 347 16.46 5.90 3.04
N TYR A 348 16.42 6.12 4.36
CA TYR A 348 17.44 6.88 5.07
C TYR A 348 18.82 6.20 5.09
N TYR A 349 18.89 4.87 4.94
CA TYR A 349 20.17 4.14 4.90
C TYR A 349 21.03 4.56 3.70
N ALA A 350 20.42 4.97 2.58
CA ALA A 350 21.19 5.50 1.46
C ALA A 350 21.94 6.78 1.83
N TYR A 351 21.30 7.66 2.61
CA TYR A 351 21.89 8.93 3.01
C TYR A 351 22.90 8.79 4.17
N LEU A 352 22.58 7.96 5.18
CA LEU A 352 23.40 7.85 6.39
C LEU A 352 24.46 6.74 6.34
N ASN A 353 24.23 5.72 5.52
CA ASN A 353 25.08 4.52 5.46
C ASN A 353 25.63 4.23 4.05
N ASN A 354 25.15 4.94 3.02
CA ASN A 354 25.43 4.63 1.62
C ASN A 354 25.14 3.15 1.28
N SER A 355 24.06 2.60 1.83
CA SER A 355 23.70 1.19 1.66
C SER A 355 22.20 1.00 1.48
N GLY A 356 21.81 -0.07 0.80
CA GLY A 356 20.42 -0.46 0.68
C GLY A 356 20.20 -1.56 -0.35
N VAL A 357 18.93 -1.79 -0.68
CA VAL A 357 18.49 -2.75 -1.71
C VAL A 357 17.77 -2.01 -2.85
N CYS A 358 17.29 -2.74 -3.86
CA CYS A 358 16.70 -2.16 -5.07
C CYS A 358 15.68 -1.02 -4.81
N ILE A 359 14.72 -1.25 -3.91
CA ILE A 359 13.71 -0.25 -3.54
C ILE A 359 14.32 0.99 -2.85
N THR A 360 15.37 0.81 -2.05
CA THR A 360 16.08 1.92 -1.39
C THR A 360 16.72 2.84 -2.43
N PHE A 361 17.38 2.26 -3.43
CA PHE A 361 18.02 3.02 -4.51
C PHE A 361 16.97 3.78 -5.36
N ALA A 362 15.89 3.10 -5.75
CA ALA A 362 14.85 3.68 -6.58
C ALA A 362 14.15 4.86 -5.89
N ASN A 363 13.76 4.70 -4.62
CA ASN A 363 13.11 5.75 -3.84
C ASN A 363 14.01 6.98 -3.68
N VAL A 364 15.28 6.77 -3.34
CA VAL A 364 16.22 7.86 -3.08
C VAL A 364 16.56 8.60 -4.37
N TYR A 365 16.67 7.89 -5.49
CA TYR A 365 16.81 8.53 -6.79
C TYR A 365 15.59 9.41 -7.11
N ASN A 366 14.38 8.88 -6.95
CA ASN A 366 13.14 9.63 -7.17
C ASN A 366 13.02 10.88 -6.28
N GLN A 367 13.43 10.76 -5.02
CA GLN A 367 13.47 11.90 -4.10
C GLN A 367 14.44 12.97 -4.55
N LEU A 368 15.68 12.61 -4.90
CA LEU A 368 16.68 13.56 -5.37
C LEU A 368 16.24 14.26 -6.67
N LEU A 369 15.57 13.54 -7.57
CA LEU A 369 14.97 14.12 -8.78
C LEU A 369 13.81 15.06 -8.46
N THR A 370 12.98 14.73 -7.48
CA THR A 370 11.91 15.61 -6.99
C THR A 370 12.51 16.94 -6.49
N GLN A 371 13.65 16.93 -5.81
CA GLN A 371 14.32 18.15 -5.34
C GLN A 371 14.75 19.11 -6.46
N VAL A 372 14.94 18.60 -7.69
CA VAL A 372 15.32 19.42 -8.86
C VAL A 372 14.15 19.66 -9.82
N GLY A 373 12.93 19.26 -9.44
CA GLY A 373 11.72 19.51 -10.20
C GLY A 373 11.44 18.49 -11.31
N ILE A 374 12.07 17.31 -11.27
CA ILE A 374 11.86 16.25 -12.27
C ILE A 374 10.80 15.27 -11.75
N GLU A 375 9.77 15.03 -12.56
CA GLU A 375 8.69 14.09 -12.26
C GLU A 375 9.19 12.64 -12.33
N THR A 376 8.82 11.85 -11.32
CA THR A 376 9.23 10.45 -11.21
C THR A 376 8.12 9.60 -10.60
N THR A 377 8.19 8.31 -10.90
CA THR A 377 7.43 7.27 -10.20
C THR A 377 8.29 6.01 -10.08
N LEU A 378 7.74 4.96 -9.47
CA LEU A 378 8.41 3.67 -9.34
C LEU A 378 7.86 2.66 -10.34
N ALA A 379 8.73 1.76 -10.77
CA ALA A 379 8.38 0.52 -11.43
C ALA A 379 8.79 -0.65 -10.54
N HIS A 380 7.91 -1.65 -10.46
CA HIS A 380 8.13 -2.86 -9.68
C HIS A 380 7.75 -4.08 -10.50
N CYS A 381 8.48 -5.17 -10.34
CA CYS A 381 8.05 -6.47 -10.84
C CYS A 381 8.26 -7.55 -9.78
N ASP A 382 7.30 -8.46 -9.68
CA ASP A 382 7.47 -9.69 -8.92
C ASP A 382 8.32 -10.66 -9.73
N SER A 383 9.10 -11.50 -9.04
CA SER A 383 9.78 -12.62 -9.69
C SER A 383 9.38 -13.95 -9.07
N THR A 384 9.10 -14.94 -9.91
CA THR A 384 8.76 -16.32 -9.50
C THR A 384 9.99 -17.09 -9.05
N ASP A 385 11.18 -16.70 -9.50
CA ASP A 385 12.45 -17.42 -9.29
C ASP A 385 13.53 -16.57 -8.59
N THR A 386 13.30 -15.26 -8.41
CA THR A 386 14.19 -14.32 -7.72
C THR A 386 13.42 -13.42 -6.77
N ILE A 387 14.12 -12.64 -5.95
CA ILE A 387 13.49 -11.57 -5.17
C ILE A 387 12.97 -10.52 -6.16
N GLY A 388 11.77 -9.97 -5.91
CA GLY A 388 11.19 -8.91 -6.73
C GLY A 388 12.12 -7.71 -6.89
N HIS A 389 11.96 -6.94 -7.96
CA HIS A 389 12.85 -5.83 -8.29
C HIS A 389 12.09 -4.50 -8.39
N SER A 390 12.81 -3.42 -8.09
CA SER A 390 12.26 -2.06 -8.03
C SER A 390 13.24 -1.07 -8.64
N TRP A 391 12.76 -0.18 -9.49
CA TRP A 391 13.55 0.87 -10.13
C TRP A 391 12.68 2.09 -10.44
N SER A 392 13.28 3.11 -11.04
CA SER A 392 12.63 4.40 -11.26
C SER A 392 12.12 4.54 -12.69
N ILE A 393 10.99 5.23 -12.84
CA ILE A 393 10.57 5.85 -14.10
C ILE A 393 10.72 7.36 -13.94
N VAL A 394 11.34 8.00 -14.93
CA VAL A 394 11.65 9.43 -14.92
C VAL A 394 11.04 10.08 -16.16
N THR A 395 10.32 11.19 -15.98
CA THR A 395 9.79 11.99 -17.09
C THR A 395 10.84 13.00 -17.53
N LEU A 396 11.32 12.90 -18.77
CA LEU A 396 12.31 13.78 -19.38
C LEU A 396 11.74 14.32 -20.69
N ASP A 397 11.66 15.64 -20.82
CA ASP A 397 11.06 16.31 -21.99
C ASP A 397 9.66 15.78 -22.36
N GLY A 398 8.86 15.45 -21.34
CA GLY A 398 7.49 14.95 -21.47
C GLY A 398 7.37 13.46 -21.82
N GLN A 399 8.46 12.71 -21.90
CA GLN A 399 8.45 11.26 -22.12
C GLN A 399 9.03 10.50 -20.92
N GLN A 400 8.54 9.30 -20.66
CA GLN A 400 8.97 8.50 -19.52
C GLN A 400 10.04 7.47 -19.90
N TYR A 401 11.04 7.31 -19.04
CA TYR A 401 12.14 6.37 -19.24
C TYR A 401 12.44 5.59 -17.97
N PHE A 402 12.82 4.33 -18.14
CA PHE A 402 13.28 3.49 -17.04
C PHE A 402 14.73 3.83 -16.68
N CYS A 403 14.98 4.00 -15.39
CA CYS A 403 16.31 4.25 -14.82
C CYS A 403 16.54 3.30 -13.63
N ASP A 404 17.57 2.46 -13.71
CA ASP A 404 17.89 1.48 -12.66
C ASP A 404 19.30 1.67 -12.06
N PRO A 405 19.43 2.52 -11.03
CA PRO A 405 20.71 2.76 -10.36
C PRO A 405 21.26 1.53 -9.63
N THR A 406 20.44 0.49 -9.38
CA THR A 406 20.86 -0.74 -8.70
C THR A 406 21.63 -1.65 -9.65
N TYR A 407 21.06 -1.91 -10.84
CA TYR A 407 21.74 -2.73 -11.84
C TYR A 407 22.96 -2.01 -12.41
N GLU A 408 22.93 -0.68 -12.47
CA GLU A 408 24.10 0.13 -12.81
C GLU A 408 25.30 -0.11 -11.89
N LEU A 409 25.06 -0.14 -10.58
CA LEU A 409 26.10 -0.43 -9.59
C LEU A 409 26.76 -1.79 -9.89
N SER A 410 25.97 -2.78 -10.33
CA SER A 410 26.45 -4.12 -10.63
C SER A 410 27.19 -4.22 -11.97
N TYR A 411 26.95 -3.28 -12.90
CA TYR A 411 27.54 -3.31 -14.24
C TYR A 411 28.95 -2.71 -14.31
N ASP A 412 29.13 -1.49 -13.81
CA ASP A 412 30.43 -0.79 -13.84
C ASP A 412 30.65 0.08 -12.58
N GLY A 413 30.20 -0.41 -11.42
CA GLY A 413 30.33 0.32 -10.16
C GLY A 413 29.63 1.69 -10.17
N GLY A 414 28.56 1.85 -10.95
CA GLY A 414 27.83 3.11 -11.07
C GLY A 414 28.27 4.03 -12.22
N ASN A 415 29.19 3.62 -13.10
CA ASN A 415 29.84 4.51 -14.08
C ASN A 415 29.42 4.29 -15.55
N GLY A 416 28.65 3.25 -15.86
CA GLY A 416 28.41 2.80 -17.24
C GLY A 416 27.22 3.47 -17.94
N TYR A 417 26.27 4.01 -17.20
CA TYR A 417 24.96 4.53 -17.66
C TYR A 417 24.13 3.52 -18.47
N ARG A 418 24.45 2.22 -18.37
CA ARG A 418 23.79 1.15 -19.13
C ARG A 418 22.28 1.15 -18.89
N PHE A 419 21.88 1.40 -17.66
CA PHE A 419 20.48 1.31 -17.21
C PHE A 419 19.80 2.66 -17.03
N PHE A 420 20.37 3.72 -17.60
CA PHE A 420 19.78 5.05 -17.58
C PHE A 420 19.03 5.32 -18.88
N GLY A 421 17.79 5.79 -18.78
CA GLY A 421 17.04 6.27 -19.95
C GLY A 421 16.53 5.17 -20.88
N MET A 422 16.21 3.99 -20.37
CA MET A 422 15.76 2.86 -21.22
C MET A 422 14.27 2.97 -21.58
N ASN A 423 13.91 2.59 -22.79
CA ASN A 423 12.52 2.30 -23.15
C ASN A 423 12.08 0.93 -22.58
N TYR A 424 10.81 0.57 -22.80
CA TYR A 424 10.26 -0.71 -22.35
C TYR A 424 10.91 -1.94 -23.01
N ALA A 425 11.18 -1.87 -24.32
CA ALA A 425 11.72 -3.00 -25.07
C ALA A 425 13.15 -3.37 -24.60
N ASP A 426 14.01 -2.37 -24.45
CA ASP A 426 15.38 -2.57 -23.97
C ASP A 426 15.36 -3.02 -22.51
N ARG A 427 14.48 -2.44 -21.69
CA ARG A 427 14.40 -2.80 -20.26
C ARG A 427 13.98 -4.25 -20.05
N THR A 428 13.03 -4.74 -20.85
CA THR A 428 12.56 -6.14 -20.76
C THR A 428 13.54 -7.13 -21.40
N ALA A 429 14.32 -6.71 -22.39
CA ALA A 429 15.36 -7.53 -23.00
C ALA A 429 16.56 -7.79 -22.06
N ASP A 430 16.82 -6.91 -21.09
CA ASP A 430 17.99 -6.99 -20.19
C ASP A 430 17.79 -7.88 -18.95
N GLY A 431 17.06 -8.99 -19.10
CA GLY A 431 16.98 -10.04 -18.09
C GLY A 431 15.84 -9.93 -17.08
N LEU A 432 14.97 -8.92 -17.20
CA LEU A 432 13.74 -8.84 -16.41
C LEU A 432 12.59 -9.70 -16.94
N GLY A 433 12.68 -10.24 -18.16
CA GLY A 433 11.61 -11.04 -18.77
C GLY A 433 10.29 -10.26 -18.92
N SER A 434 9.28 -10.85 -19.56
CA SER A 434 7.94 -10.23 -19.69
C SER A 434 7.13 -10.34 -18.39
N MET A 435 7.76 -10.02 -17.25
CA MET A 435 7.12 -10.04 -15.93
C MET A 435 6.18 -8.85 -15.83
N GLY A 436 5.07 -9.01 -15.08
CA GLY A 436 4.07 -7.96 -14.90
C GLY A 436 4.68 -6.75 -14.19
N ILE A 437 5.17 -5.78 -14.97
CA ILE A 437 5.66 -4.49 -14.45
C ILE A 437 4.44 -3.71 -13.99
N ARG A 438 4.44 -3.33 -12.72
CA ARG A 438 3.48 -2.40 -12.12
C ARG A 438 4.15 -1.06 -11.90
N ILE A 439 3.45 0.01 -12.24
CA ILE A 439 3.97 1.38 -12.17
C ILE A 439 3.18 2.14 -11.12
N GLY A 440 3.87 2.92 -10.28
CA GLY A 440 3.24 3.80 -9.30
C GLY A 440 3.69 3.57 -7.85
N ARG A 441 3.57 4.63 -7.04
CA ARG A 441 3.83 4.65 -5.59
C ARG A 441 2.56 4.58 -4.76
N TYR A 442 1.53 5.31 -5.17
CA TYR A 442 0.28 5.47 -4.42
C TYR A 442 -0.92 4.79 -5.08
N TYR A 443 -0.84 4.63 -6.39
CA TYR A 443 -1.80 3.91 -7.23
C TYR A 443 -1.01 3.02 -8.20
N THR A 444 -1.67 2.08 -8.87
CA THR A 444 -1.04 1.25 -9.90
C THR A 444 -1.54 1.69 -11.28
N LEU A 445 -0.63 2.14 -12.13
CA LEU A 445 -0.84 2.32 -13.56
C LEU A 445 -0.50 1.04 -14.31
N LEU A 446 -1.31 0.74 -15.31
CA LEU A 446 -0.95 -0.22 -16.33
C LEU A 446 0.08 0.38 -17.29
N LEU A 447 0.89 -0.47 -17.91
CA LEU A 447 1.96 -0.03 -18.80
C LEU A 447 1.43 0.77 -20.02
N ASP A 448 0.27 0.40 -20.54
CA ASP A 448 -0.38 1.10 -21.66
C ASP A 448 -0.97 2.46 -21.28
N GLU A 449 -1.11 2.74 -19.99
CA GLU A 449 -1.48 4.04 -19.44
C GLU A 449 -0.25 4.95 -19.22
N SER A 450 0.96 4.39 -19.32
CA SER A 450 2.22 5.12 -19.14
C SER A 450 2.75 5.70 -20.45
N ASN A 451 3.35 6.90 -20.39
CA ASN A 451 3.89 7.60 -21.56
C ASN A 451 5.37 7.24 -21.80
N ILE A 452 5.68 5.94 -21.79
CA ILE A 452 7.04 5.44 -21.96
C ILE A 452 7.54 5.74 -23.38
N ALA A 453 8.75 6.28 -23.47
CA ALA A 453 9.37 6.62 -24.74
C ALA A 453 9.50 5.39 -25.65
N PRO A 454 9.32 5.55 -26.98
CA PRO A 454 9.47 4.44 -27.91
C PRO A 454 10.93 4.00 -28.10
N GLU A 455 11.89 4.89 -27.85
CA GLU A 455 13.33 4.67 -27.99
C GLU A 455 14.05 5.06 -26.69
N SER A 456 15.12 4.34 -26.37
CA SER A 456 16.00 4.71 -25.25
C SER A 456 16.79 5.98 -25.54
N LEU A 457 17.22 6.69 -24.51
CA LEU A 457 18.12 7.83 -24.65
C LEU A 457 19.46 7.40 -25.26
N GLU A 458 20.02 8.23 -26.14
CA GLU A 458 21.42 8.07 -26.57
C GLU A 458 22.34 8.27 -25.35
N GLN A 459 23.17 7.26 -25.06
CA GLN A 459 24.01 7.23 -23.85
C GLN A 459 25.30 8.03 -23.96
#